data_AF-Q2SP58-F1
#
_entry.id   AF-Q2SP58-F1
#
_cell.length_a   1.000
_cell.length_b   1.000
_cell.length_c   1.000
_cell.angle_alpha   90.00
_cell.angle_beta   90.00
_cell.angle_gamma   90.00
#
_symmetry.space_group_name_H-M   'P 1'
#
loop_
_entity.id
_entity.type
_entity.pdbx_description
1 polymer ?
#
loop_
_entity_poly.entity_id
_entity_poly.type
_entity_poly.pdbx_seq_one_letter_code
_entity_poly.pdbx_strand_id
1 'polypeptide(L)' 'MSKTLVFDLLAQMNYPHDKLEGLWIMDANKVAAINDDDFAVAERNGDVVQKVPPATGRIDANTLYVTDLGNP' A
#
# COMPACT_ATOMS: atom_id res chain seq x y z
N MET A 1 -20.73 11.46 18.08
CA MET A 1 -20.23 10.18 17.55
C MET A 1 -18.72 10.15 17.74
N SER A 2 -18.18 9.09 18.34
CA SER A 2 -16.74 8.89 18.48
C SER A 2 -16.24 8.00 17.33
N LYS A 3 -15.06 8.32 16.77
CA LYS A 3 -14.35 7.43 15.85
C LYS A 3 -13.28 6.69 16.63
N THR A 4 -13.15 5.40 16.39
CA THR A 4 -12.09 4.55 16.96
C THR A 4 -11.18 4.06 15.85
N LEU A 5 -9.89 3.91 16.15
CA LEU A 5 -8.96 3.24 15.26
C LEU A 5 -9.30 1.75 15.25
N VAL A 6 -9.54 1.20 14.07
CA VAL A 6 -9.85 -0.23 13.88
C VAL A 6 -8.60 -1.00 13.45
N PHE A 7 -7.79 -0.42 12.57
CA PHE A 7 -6.60 -1.08 12.04
C PHE A 7 -5.56 -0.08 11.57
N ASP A 8 -4.29 -0.37 11.85
CA ASP A 8 -3.14 0.36 11.33
C ASP A 8 -2.40 -0.49 10.30
N LEU A 9 -2.66 -0.21 9.01
CA LEU A 9 -2.09 -0.94 7.88
C LEU A 9 -0.56 -0.89 7.84
N LEU A 10 0.03 0.27 8.15
CA LEU A 10 1.48 0.45 8.06
C LEU A 10 2.22 -0.14 9.26
N ALA A 11 1.59 -0.16 10.44
CA ALA A 11 2.15 -0.84 11.60
C ALA A 11 2.16 -2.38 11.45
N GLN A 12 1.23 -2.94 10.69
CA GLN A 12 1.08 -4.39 10.55
C GLN A 12 1.71 -4.98 9.29
N MET A 13 1.99 -4.17 8.27
CA MET A 13 2.55 -4.62 7.02
C MET A 13 3.91 -3.98 6.78
N ASN A 14 4.88 -4.77 6.30
CA ASN A 14 6.15 -4.22 5.80
C ASN A 14 5.91 -3.59 4.42
N TYR A 15 5.28 -2.41 4.41
CA TYR A 15 4.80 -1.73 3.20
C TYR A 15 5.94 -0.98 2.50
N PRO A 16 6.39 -1.41 1.30
CA PRO A 16 7.61 -0.91 0.68
C PRO A 16 7.40 0.30 -0.24
N HIS A 17 6.17 0.83 -0.33
CA HIS A 17 5.82 1.93 -1.24
C HIS A 17 5.54 3.23 -0.47
N ASP A 18 5.63 4.35 -1.17
CA ASP A 18 5.54 5.68 -0.55
C ASP A 18 4.12 6.04 -0.07
N LYS A 19 3.09 5.49 -0.74
CA LYS A 19 1.69 5.86 -0.53
C LYS A 19 0.73 4.71 -0.82
N LEU A 20 -0.36 4.64 -0.04
CA LEU A 20 -1.54 3.83 -0.33
C LEU A 20 -2.49 4.63 -1.23
N GLU A 21 -3.07 4.01 -2.25
CA GLU A 21 -3.94 4.72 -3.21
C GLU A 21 -5.41 4.25 -3.17
N GLY A 22 -5.65 3.01 -2.75
CA GLY A 22 -7.01 2.47 -2.63
C GLY A 22 -7.21 1.68 -1.34
N LEU A 23 -8.44 1.71 -0.84
CA LEU A 23 -8.93 0.90 0.27
C LEU A 23 -10.19 0.16 -0.18
N TRP A 24 -10.27 -1.13 0.11
CA TRP A 24 -11.43 -1.97 -0.14
C TRP A 24 -11.84 -2.68 1.15
N ILE A 25 -13.04 -2.37 1.63
CA ILE A 25 -13.72 -3.19 2.64
C ILE A 25 -14.32 -4.38 1.91
N MET A 26 -13.68 -5.53 2.02
CA MET A 26 -14.08 -6.74 1.30
C MET A 26 -15.29 -7.39 1.97
N ASP A 27 -15.24 -7.48 3.30
CA ASP A 27 -16.32 -7.97 4.15
C ASP A 27 -16.15 -7.42 5.59
N ALA A 28 -16.89 -7.99 6.55
CA ALA A 28 -16.88 -7.56 7.95
C ALA A 28 -15.51 -7.67 8.64
N ASN A 29 -14.65 -8.60 8.20
CA ASN A 29 -13.38 -8.92 8.87
C ASN A 29 -12.17 -8.76 7.94
N LYS A 30 -12.35 -8.42 6.67
CA LYS A 30 -11.26 -8.27 5.70
C LYS A 30 -11.25 -6.90 5.06
N VAL A 31 -10.06 -6.32 5.04
CA VAL A 31 -9.77 -5.10 4.28
C VAL A 31 -8.58 -5.35 3.37
N ALA A 32 -8.57 -4.67 2.25
CA ALA A 32 -7.45 -4.65 1.34
C ALA A 32 -7.04 -3.22 1.01
N ALA A 33 -5.75 -3.01 0.79
CA ALA A 33 -5.22 -1.76 0.31
C ALA A 33 -4.27 -1.99 -0.86
N ILE A 34 -4.25 -1.07 -1.81
CA ILE A 34 -3.39 -1.14 -3.00
C ILE A 34 -2.40 0.02 -2.98
N ASN A 35 -1.18 -0.22 -3.46
CA ASN A 35 -0.17 0.80 -3.59
C ASN A 35 -0.37 1.71 -4.79
N ASP A 36 0.19 2.89 -4.65
CA ASP A 36 0.47 3.81 -5.76
C ASP A 36 1.76 3.32 -6.45
N ASP A 37 1.63 2.72 -7.63
CA ASP A 37 2.78 2.20 -8.38
C ASP A 37 3.41 3.25 -9.31
N ASP A 38 2.80 4.44 -9.42
CA ASP A 38 3.20 5.51 -10.32
C ASP A 38 3.49 5.02 -11.75
N PHE A 39 2.71 4.05 -12.26
CA PHE A 39 2.95 3.41 -13.57
C PHE A 39 4.35 2.81 -13.72
N ALA A 40 4.94 2.35 -12.61
CA ALA A 40 6.31 1.86 -12.51
C ALA A 40 7.40 2.90 -12.86
N VAL A 41 7.09 4.20 -12.83
CA VAL A 41 8.07 5.26 -13.10
C VAL A 41 8.28 6.18 -11.91
N ALA A 42 9.46 6.81 -11.85
CA ALA A 42 9.80 7.80 -10.85
C ALA A 42 10.61 8.94 -11.49
N GLU A 43 10.66 10.08 -10.81
CA GLU A 43 11.53 11.19 -11.20
C GLU A 43 12.90 11.05 -10.50
N ARG A 44 13.98 11.27 -11.26
CA ARG A 44 15.33 11.38 -10.71
C ARG A 44 16.16 12.40 -11.48
N ASN A 45 16.41 13.55 -10.86
CA ASN A 45 17.19 14.67 -11.41
C ASN A 45 16.60 15.26 -12.71
N GLY A 46 15.29 15.29 -12.84
CA GLY A 46 14.54 15.77 -14.01
C GLY A 46 14.21 14.70 -15.04
N ASP A 47 14.75 13.50 -14.89
CA ASP A 47 14.52 12.37 -15.81
C ASP A 47 13.46 11.41 -15.29
N VAL A 48 12.68 10.83 -16.21
CA VAL A 48 11.79 9.71 -15.92
C VAL A 48 12.61 8.42 -15.93
N VAL A 49 12.62 7.72 -14.80
CA VAL A 49 13.36 6.47 -14.60
C VAL A 49 12.43 5.34 -14.17
N GLN A 50 12.87 4.09 -14.31
CA GLN A 50 12.15 2.94 -13.77
C GLN A 50 12.11 3.02 -12.23
N LYS A 51 10.91 3.00 -11.66
CA LYS A 51 10.70 2.90 -10.22
C LYS A 51 11.04 1.49 -9.74
N VAL A 52 11.98 1.40 -8.83
CA VAL A 52 12.41 0.15 -8.18
C VAL A 52 12.49 0.43 -6.68
N PRO A 53 11.48 0.04 -5.89
CA PRO A 53 11.50 0.25 -4.45
C PRO A 53 12.73 -0.43 -3.82
N PRO A 54 13.54 0.29 -3.01
CA PRO A 54 14.76 -0.28 -2.44
C PRO A 54 14.52 -1.54 -1.61
N ALA A 55 13.37 -1.62 -0.94
CA ALA A 55 12.99 -2.75 -0.09
C ALA A 55 12.70 -4.04 -0.90
N THR A 56 12.31 -3.93 -2.17
CA THR A 56 11.97 -5.09 -3.00
C THR A 56 13.05 -5.42 -4.02
N GLY A 57 13.77 -4.41 -4.53
CA GLY A 57 14.72 -4.57 -5.63
C GLY A 57 14.06 -4.97 -6.96
N ARG A 58 12.74 -4.85 -7.06
CA ARG A 58 11.94 -5.21 -8.25
C ARG A 58 11.30 -3.98 -8.86
N ILE A 59 10.98 -4.04 -10.15
CA ILE A 59 10.17 -3.00 -10.81
C ILE A 59 8.86 -2.84 -10.04
N ASP A 60 8.49 -1.58 -9.76
CA ASP A 60 7.25 -1.30 -9.04
C ASP A 60 6.04 -1.77 -9.85
N ALA A 61 5.03 -2.25 -9.12
CA ALA A 61 3.80 -2.75 -9.70
C ALA A 61 2.68 -2.71 -8.67
N ASN A 62 1.45 -2.62 -9.18
CA ASN A 62 0.23 -2.84 -8.41
C ASN A 62 0.30 -4.13 -7.57
N THR A 63 0.23 -3.95 -6.26
CA THR A 63 0.25 -4.98 -5.22
C THR A 63 -0.95 -4.75 -4.31
N LEU A 64 -1.90 -5.69 -4.32
CA LEU A 64 -3.03 -5.68 -3.40
C LEU A 64 -2.64 -6.39 -2.10
N TYR A 65 -2.59 -5.64 -1.01
CA TYR A 65 -2.34 -6.14 0.33
C TYR A 65 -3.68 -6.46 0.99
N VAL A 66 -3.89 -7.71 1.37
CA VAL A 66 -5.13 -8.17 2.01
C VAL A 66 -4.82 -8.57 3.45
N THR A 67 -5.60 -8.09 4.41
CA THR A 67 -5.42 -8.38 5.83
C THR A 67 -6.74 -8.64 6.53
N ASP A 68 -6.69 -9.51 7.53
CA ASP A 68 -7.78 -9.73 8.49
C ASP A 68 -7.73 -8.65 9.57
N LEU A 69 -8.90 -8.11 9.93
CA LEU A 69 -9.07 -7.12 11.00
C LEU A 69 -9.02 -7.76 12.40
N GLY A 70 -9.07 -9.10 12.50
CA GLY A 70 -9.20 -9.80 13.77
C GLY A 70 -10.63 -9.71 14.33
N ASN A 71 -10.76 -9.62 15.65
CA ASN A 71 -12.04 -9.27 16.31
C ASN A 71 -12.15 -7.72 16.32
N PRO A 72 -12.95 -7.12 15.42
CA PRO A 72 -13.03 -5.67 15.27
C PRO A 72 -13.79 -4.99 16.41
#